data_AF-A0A1W1DKE1-F1
#
_entry.id   AF-A0A1W1DKE1-F1
#
_cell.length_a   1.000
_cell.length_b   1.000
_cell.length_c   1.000
_cell.angle_alpha   90.00
_cell.angle_beta   90.00
_cell.angle_gamma   90.00
#
_symmetry.space_group_name_H-M   'P 1'
#
loop_
_entity.id
_entity.type
_entity.pdbx_description
1 polymer ?
#
loop_
_entity_poly.entity_id
_entity_poly.type
_entity_poly.pdbx_seq_one_letter_code
_entity_poly.pdbx_strand_id
1 'polypeptide(L)'
;MVPISQVANINAEDSRTLKVSPWEKDMVAVVEKAIMMSDLGLNPQTVGQVMRIPLPPLTEERRRELVRIVKDEAEQAKVAIRNIRRDANSDFKELLKEKEISEDESRKAEDNIQKITDDHVKSVDDKLNEKENALLEI
;
A
#
# COMPACT_ATOMS: atom_id res chain seq x y z
N MET A 1 -2.04 1.53 -20.81
CA MET A 1 -2.20 2.34 -19.59
C MET A 1 -0.79 2.74 -19.15
N VAL A 2 -0.50 4.03 -19.05
CA VAL A 2 0.85 4.55 -18.72
C VAL A 2 0.75 5.32 -17.41
N PRO A 3 1.62 5.08 -16.41
CA PRO A 3 1.62 5.84 -15.16
C PRO A 3 1.84 7.33 -15.41
N ILE A 4 1.12 8.20 -14.68
CA ILE A 4 1.27 9.66 -14.80
C ILE A 4 2.72 10.10 -14.51
N SER A 5 3.43 9.39 -13.62
CA SER A 5 4.83 9.64 -13.31
C SER A 5 5.80 9.46 -14.48
N GLN A 6 5.38 8.77 -15.56
CA GLN A 6 6.20 8.58 -16.75
C GLN A 6 6.00 9.69 -17.80
N VAL A 7 4.96 10.51 -17.67
CA VAL A 7 4.61 11.57 -18.63
C VAL A 7 4.59 12.95 -17.98
N ALA A 8 4.79 13.03 -16.66
CA ALA A 8 4.78 14.26 -15.89
C ALA A 8 5.74 14.22 -14.71
N ASN A 9 6.32 15.38 -14.39
CA ASN A 9 7.06 15.60 -13.17
C ASN A 9 6.09 15.92 -12.02
N ILE A 10 6.16 15.16 -10.93
CA ILE A 10 5.29 15.30 -9.75
C ILE A 10 6.15 15.72 -8.56
N ASN A 11 5.83 16.86 -7.93
CA ASN A 11 6.50 17.37 -6.74
C ASN A 11 5.48 17.83 -5.70
N ALA A 12 5.81 17.74 -4.42
CA ALA A 12 5.09 18.48 -3.38
C ALA A 12 5.51 19.96 -3.43
N GLU A 13 4.58 20.86 -3.76
CA GLU A 13 4.81 22.31 -3.73
C GLU A 13 4.74 22.82 -2.29
N ASP A 14 3.79 22.30 -1.52
CA ASP A 14 3.67 22.52 -0.07
C ASP A 14 3.00 21.29 0.60
N SER A 15 2.71 21.37 1.91
CA SER A 15 2.11 20.27 2.68
C SER A 15 0.69 19.87 2.23
N ARG A 16 0.05 20.68 1.39
CA ARG A 16 -1.33 20.52 0.91
C ARG A 16 -1.47 20.66 -0.60
N THR A 17 -0.39 20.83 -1.36
CA THR A 17 -0.46 21.06 -2.80
C THR A 17 0.57 20.21 -3.52
N LEU A 18 0.10 19.33 -4.41
CA LEU A 18 0.96 18.63 -5.36
C LEU A 18 1.04 19.41 -6.67
N LYS A 19 2.25 19.62 -7.17
CA LYS A 19 2.52 20.18 -8.48
C LYS A 19 2.79 19.05 -9.46
N VAL A 20 1.98 18.97 -10.51
CA VAL A 20 2.16 18.04 -11.62
C VAL A 20 2.45 18.83 -12.89
N SER A 21 3.53 18.52 -13.58
CA SER A 21 3.95 19.22 -14.80
C SER A 21 4.26 18.19 -15.90
N PRO A 22 3.31 17.93 -16.82
CA PRO A 22 3.52 17.09 -17.98
C PRO A 22 4.64 17.61 -18.87
N TRP A 23 5.38 16.70 -19.49
CA TRP A 23 6.46 17.07 -20.40
C TRP A 23 5.92 17.63 -21.73
N GLU A 24 4.76 17.13 -22.16
CA GLU A 24 4.10 17.50 -23.40
C GLU A 24 2.80 18.29 -23.12
N LYS A 25 2.49 19.28 -23.97
CA LYS A 25 1.34 20.19 -23.76
C LYS A 25 -0.01 19.51 -23.96
N ASP A 26 -0.09 18.60 -24.91
CA ASP A 26 -1.27 17.80 -25.22
C ASP A 26 -1.61 16.80 -24.09
N MET A 27 -0.61 16.35 -23.33
CA MET A 27 -0.81 15.48 -22.16
C MET A 27 -1.49 16.18 -20.99
N VAL A 28 -1.55 17.51 -20.95
CA VAL A 28 -2.18 18.27 -19.85
C VAL A 28 -3.64 17.85 -19.67
N ALA A 29 -4.45 17.87 -20.74
CA ALA A 29 -5.86 17.52 -20.66
C ALA A 29 -6.09 16.03 -20.32
N VAL A 30 -5.20 15.15 -20.79
CA VAL A 30 -5.28 13.70 -20.52
C VAL A 30 -5.00 13.41 -19.05
N VAL A 31 -3.94 14.01 -18.50
CA VAL A 31 -3.55 13.86 -17.10
C VAL A 31 -4.58 14.51 -16.17
N GLU A 32 -5.07 15.71 -16.51
CA GLU A 32 -6.13 16.39 -15.76
C GLU A 32 -7.39 15.52 -15.65
N LYS A 33 -7.85 14.97 -16.77
CA LYS A 33 -9.01 14.08 -16.80
C LYS A 33 -8.77 12.79 -16.03
N ALA A 34 -7.57 12.21 -16.10
CA ALA A 34 -7.22 11.00 -15.36
C ALA A 34 -7.25 11.23 -13.84
N ILE A 35 -6.78 12.39 -13.37
CA ILE A 35 -6.83 12.77 -11.94
C ILE A 35 -8.28 12.97 -11.50
N MET A 36 -9.11 13.68 -12.28
CA MET A 36 -10.52 13.91 -11.94
C MET A 36 -11.37 12.63 -11.95
N MET A 37 -11.06 11.68 -12.84
CA MET A 37 -11.73 10.38 -12.91
C MET A 37 -11.21 9.36 -11.89
N SER A 38 -10.16 9.71 -11.13
CA SER A 38 -9.67 8.84 -10.06
C SER A 38 -10.60 8.89 -8.84
N ASP A 39 -10.64 7.81 -8.09
CA ASP A 39 -11.40 7.71 -6.83
C ASP A 39 -10.79 8.55 -5.69
N LEU A 40 -9.85 9.45 -5.99
CA LEU A 40 -9.16 10.30 -5.03
C LEU A 40 -9.94 11.58 -4.67
N GLY A 41 -10.96 11.94 -5.46
CA GLY A 41 -11.76 13.16 -5.23
C GLY A 41 -10.96 14.46 -5.34
N LEU A 42 -9.92 14.47 -6.17
CA LEU A 42 -9.00 15.59 -6.35
C LEU A 42 -9.41 16.46 -7.53
N ASN A 43 -9.39 17.78 -7.34
CA ASN A 43 -9.68 18.76 -8.39
C ASN A 43 -8.41 19.52 -8.78
N PRO A 44 -7.71 19.13 -9.87
CA PRO A 44 -6.54 19.86 -10.35
C PRO A 44 -6.89 21.29 -10.78
N GLN A 45 -6.03 22.24 -10.43
CA GLN A 45 -6.04 23.62 -10.92
C GLN A 45 -4.92 23.81 -11.94
N THR A 46 -5.31 23.86 -13.21
CA THR A 46 -4.39 23.91 -14.34
C THR A 46 -4.10 25.35 -14.75
N VAL A 47 -2.82 25.72 -14.80
CA VAL A 47 -2.34 27.00 -15.36
C VAL A 47 -1.23 26.71 -16.37
N GLY A 48 -1.55 26.80 -17.67
CA GLY A 48 -0.63 26.45 -18.74
C GLY A 48 -0.27 24.96 -18.71
N GLN A 49 1.01 24.63 -18.51
CA GLN A 49 1.49 23.24 -18.38
C GLN A 49 1.61 22.76 -16.93
N VAL A 50 1.24 23.60 -15.95
CA VAL A 50 1.39 23.27 -14.53
C VAL A 50 0.01 23.02 -13.93
N MET A 51 -0.20 21.84 -13.39
CA MET A 51 -1.38 21.48 -12.60
C MET A 51 -1.02 21.53 -11.12
N ARG A 52 -1.84 22.24 -10.32
CA ARG A 52 -1.78 22.22 -8.86
C ARG A 52 -2.94 21.43 -8.31
N ILE A 53 -2.65 20.41 -7.54
CA ILE A 53 -3.65 19.52 -6.96
C ILE A 53 -3.72 19.85 -5.47
N PRO A 54 -4.68 20.69 -5.04
CA PRO A 54 -4.91 20.91 -3.63
C PRO A 54 -5.42 19.61 -3.01
N LEU A 55 -4.70 19.12 -2.01
CA LEU A 55 -5.11 18.02 -1.17
C LEU A 55 -6.19 18.56 -0.21
N PRO A 56 -7.35 17.89 -0.11
CA PRO A 56 -8.38 18.29 0.83
C PRO A 56 -7.80 18.32 2.25
N PRO A 57 -8.25 19.25 3.11
CA PRO A 57 -7.79 19.31 4.49
C PRO A 57 -8.04 17.96 5.15
N LEU A 58 -7.05 17.50 5.91
CA LEU A 58 -7.19 16.35 6.81
C LEU A 58 -8.08 16.76 7.99
N THR A 59 -9.39 16.92 7.72
CA THR A 59 -10.41 17.06 8.76
C THR A 59 -10.38 15.82 9.64
N GLU A 60 -10.88 15.94 10.87
CA GLU A 60 -10.95 14.79 11.79
C GLU A 60 -11.73 13.63 11.17
N GLU A 61 -12.79 13.92 10.42
CA GLU A 61 -13.57 12.93 9.67
C GLU A 61 -12.73 12.22 8.60
N ARG A 62 -11.97 12.95 7.79
CA ARG A 62 -11.10 12.35 6.77
C ARG A 62 -9.94 11.57 7.37
N ARG A 63 -9.37 12.02 8.50
CA ARG A 63 -8.34 11.27 9.24
C ARG A 63 -8.89 9.94 9.76
N ARG A 64 -10.11 9.93 10.32
CA ARG A 64 -10.79 8.70 10.77
C ARG A 64 -11.07 7.73 9.62
N GLU A 65 -11.47 8.24 8.46
CA GLU A 65 -11.66 7.42 7.26
C GLU A 65 -10.35 6.80 6.78
N LEU A 66 -9.26 7.58 6.73
CA LEU A 66 -7.93 7.08 6.38
C LEU A 66 -7.44 6.01 7.37
N VAL A 67 -7.68 6.19 8.68
CA VAL A 67 -7.36 5.18 9.70
C VAL A 67 -8.12 3.87 9.44
N ARG A 68 -9.40 3.95 9.02
CA ARG A 68 -10.16 2.73 8.66
C ARG A 68 -9.52 2.01 7.47
N ILE A 69 -9.16 2.74 6.42
CA ILE A 69 -8.51 2.16 5.23
C ILE A 69 -7.19 1.48 5.62
N VAL A 70 -6.36 2.13 6.44
CA VAL A 70 -5.08 1.58 6.88
C VAL A 70 -5.27 0.30 7.72
N LYS A 71 -6.29 0.26 8.58
CA LYS A 71 -6.65 -0.96 9.35
C LYS A 71 -7.08 -2.11 8.45
N ASP A 72 -7.92 -1.81 7.46
CA ASP A 72 -8.40 -2.81 6.50
C ASP A 72 -7.23 -3.39 5.69
N GLU A 73 -6.30 -2.55 5.23
CA GLU A 73 -5.07 -2.96 4.53
C GLU A 73 -4.18 -3.83 5.42
N ALA A 74 -4.00 -3.46 6.68
CA ALA A 74 -3.22 -4.24 7.64
C ALA A 74 -3.83 -5.62 7.91
N GLU A 75 -5.16 -5.73 8.00
CA GLU A 75 -5.81 -7.04 8.17
C GLU A 75 -5.69 -7.88 6.90
N GLN A 76 -5.83 -7.30 5.70
CA GLN A 76 -5.59 -8.02 4.46
C GLN A 76 -4.16 -8.56 4.38
N ALA A 77 -3.15 -7.77 4.77
CA ALA A 77 -1.77 -8.21 4.84
C ALA A 77 -1.59 -9.40 5.80
N LYS A 78 -2.19 -9.35 7.00
CA LYS A 78 -2.15 -10.46 7.97
C LYS A 78 -2.84 -11.71 7.44
N VAL A 79 -3.98 -11.58 6.76
CA VAL A 79 -4.67 -12.70 6.12
C VAL A 79 -3.78 -13.34 5.05
N ALA A 80 -3.13 -12.54 4.21
CA ALA A 80 -2.20 -13.04 3.20
C ALA A 80 -1.02 -13.81 3.82
N ILE A 81 -0.41 -13.28 4.88
CA ILE A 81 0.67 -13.96 5.63
C ILE A 81 0.18 -15.31 6.18
N ARG A 82 -1.02 -15.36 6.77
CA ARG A 82 -1.59 -16.62 7.31
C ARG A 82 -1.89 -17.64 6.22
N ASN A 83 -2.33 -17.20 5.04
CA ASN A 83 -2.55 -18.06 3.89
C ASN A 83 -1.24 -18.67 3.38
N ILE A 84 -0.19 -17.85 3.22
CA ILE A 84 1.14 -18.32 2.80
C ILE A 84 1.69 -19.37 3.77
N ARG A 85 1.54 -19.15 5.09
CA ARG A 85 1.92 -20.16 6.09
C ARG A 85 1.13 -21.46 5.91
N ARG A 86 -0.16 -21.38 5.63
CA ARG A 86 -1.01 -22.56 5.42
C ARG A 86 -0.56 -23.34 4.19
N ASP A 87 -0.23 -22.65 3.11
CA ASP A 87 0.24 -23.25 1.87
C ASP A 87 1.61 -23.92 2.09
N ALA A 88 2.57 -23.23 2.71
CA ALA A 88 3.86 -23.81 3.08
C ALA A 88 3.73 -25.06 3.97
N ASN A 89 2.83 -25.05 4.96
CA ASN A 89 2.54 -26.21 5.79
C ASN A 89 1.89 -27.36 5.01
N SER A 90 1.15 -27.07 3.94
CA SER A 90 0.63 -28.09 3.04
C SER A 90 1.77 -28.73 2.25
N ASP A 91 2.68 -27.93 1.72
CA ASP A 91 3.84 -28.39 0.96
C ASP A 91 4.75 -29.28 1.80
N PHE A 92 5.02 -28.90 3.06
CA PHE A 92 5.81 -29.74 3.98
C PHE A 92 5.16 -31.11 4.21
N LYS A 93 3.82 -31.17 4.32
CA LYS A 93 3.10 -32.44 4.46
C LYS A 93 3.14 -33.29 3.21
N GLU A 94 3.16 -32.67 2.03
CA GLU A 94 3.30 -33.37 0.76
C GLU A 94 4.71 -33.95 0.60
N LEU A 95 5.75 -33.15 0.82
CA LEU A 95 7.15 -33.59 0.79
C LEU A 95 7.43 -34.73 1.79
N LEU A 96 6.80 -34.70 2.97
CA LEU A 96 6.92 -35.76 3.96
C LEU A 96 6.27 -37.08 3.47
N LYS A 97 5.13 -37.00 2.76
CA LYS A 97 4.48 -38.18 2.16
C LYS A 97 5.30 -38.77 1.01
N GLU A 98 5.91 -37.90 0.21
CA GLU A 98 6.80 -38.28 -0.89
C GLU A 98 8.16 -38.79 -0.41
N LYS A 99 8.44 -38.68 0.89
CA LYS A 99 9.71 -39.05 1.54
C LYS A 99 10.90 -38.23 1.02
N GLU A 100 10.65 -37.03 0.53
CA GLU A 100 11.70 -36.07 0.17
C GLU A 100 12.32 -35.42 1.41
N ILE A 101 11.57 -35.36 2.52
CA ILE A 101 12.03 -34.86 3.83
C ILE A 101 11.73 -35.87 4.94
N SER A 102 12.50 -35.81 6.02
CA SER A 102 12.26 -36.56 7.25
C SER A 102 11.25 -35.88 8.18
N GLU A 103 10.72 -36.64 9.15
CA GLU A 103 9.78 -36.08 10.16
C GLU A 103 10.43 -34.97 11.00
N ASP A 104 11.72 -35.11 11.32
CA ASP A 104 12.49 -34.09 12.04
C ASP A 104 12.67 -32.81 11.20
N GLU A 105 12.91 -32.94 9.89
CA GLU A 105 12.98 -31.79 8.98
C GLU A 105 11.63 -31.10 8.81
N SER A 106 10.54 -31.87 8.69
CA SER A 106 9.18 -31.32 8.64
C SER A 106 8.85 -30.51 9.88
N ARG A 107 9.16 -31.02 11.08
CA ARG A 107 8.93 -30.30 12.34
C ARG A 107 9.75 -29.01 12.42
N LYS A 108 11.03 -29.06 12.02
CA LYS A 108 11.88 -27.85 11.96
C LYS A 108 11.35 -26.82 10.95
N ALA A 109 10.86 -27.27 9.79
CA ALA A 109 10.28 -26.40 8.79
C ALA A 109 9.00 -25.70 9.30
N GLU A 110 8.11 -26.44 9.98
CA GLU A 110 6.92 -25.90 10.64
C GLU A 110 7.27 -24.87 11.72
N ASP A 111 8.27 -25.14 12.57
CA ASP A 111 8.74 -24.18 13.58
C ASP A 111 9.32 -22.91 12.95
N ASN A 112 10.08 -23.05 11.87
CA ASN A 112 10.71 -21.93 11.18
C ASN A 112 9.67 -21.05 10.48
N ILE A 113 8.72 -21.65 9.75
CA ILE A 113 7.66 -20.86 9.09
C ILE A 113 6.78 -20.16 10.13
N GLN A 114 6.55 -20.77 11.29
CA GLN A 114 5.81 -20.15 12.38
C GLN A 114 6.54 -18.90 12.90
N LYS A 115 7.85 -18.98 13.17
CA LYS A 115 8.65 -17.81 13.57
C LYS A 115 8.63 -16.69 12.53
N ILE A 116 8.83 -17.03 11.25
CA ILE A 116 8.78 -16.05 10.14
C ILE A 116 7.40 -15.38 10.07
N THR A 117 6.33 -16.16 10.23
CA THR A 117 4.96 -15.65 10.25
C THR A 117 4.77 -14.65 11.39
N ASP A 118 5.20 -15.01 12.61
CA ASP A 118 5.03 -14.17 13.79
C ASP A 118 5.82 -12.85 13.68
N ASP A 119 7.05 -12.91 13.15
CA ASP A 119 7.87 -11.73 12.90
C ASP A 119 7.22 -10.77 11.90
N HIS A 120 6.66 -11.30 10.80
CA HIS A 120 5.98 -10.47 9.81
C HIS A 120 4.64 -9.93 10.29
N VAL A 121 3.86 -10.70 11.06
CA VAL A 121 2.63 -10.19 11.70
C VAL A 121 2.96 -9.03 12.64
N LYS A 122 4.00 -9.17 13.46
CA LYS A 122 4.47 -8.10 14.34
C LYS A 122 4.91 -6.87 13.54
N SER A 123 5.66 -7.06 12.45
CA SER A 123 6.07 -5.94 11.59
C SER A 123 4.88 -5.19 10.98
N VAL A 124 3.81 -5.90 10.62
CA VAL A 124 2.55 -5.27 10.14
C VAL A 124 1.91 -4.46 11.26
N ASP A 125 1.84 -5.00 12.48
CA ASP A 125 1.30 -4.29 13.65
C ASP A 125 2.09 -3.03 13.99
N ASP A 126 3.42 -3.10 13.98
CA ASP A 126 4.28 -1.95 14.26
C ASP A 126 4.07 -0.84 13.23
N LYS A 127 4.00 -1.18 11.94
CA LYS A 127 3.73 -0.21 10.86
C LYS A 127 2.33 0.37 10.92
N LEU A 128 1.32 -0.43 11.28
CA LEU A 128 -0.04 0.03 11.48
C LEU A 128 -0.08 1.10 12.58
N ASN A 129 0.53 0.80 13.74
CA ASN A 129 0.58 1.72 14.88
C ASN A 129 1.32 3.02 14.53
N GLU A 130 2.48 2.92 13.86
CA GLU A 130 3.22 4.10 13.39
C GLU A 130 2.36 4.97 12.46
N LYS A 131 1.64 4.34 11.53
CA LYS A 131 0.81 5.06 10.56
C LYS A 131 -0.44 5.66 11.19
N GLU A 132 -1.07 4.97 12.13
CA GLU A 132 -2.21 5.48 12.90
C GLU A 132 -1.81 6.71 13.72
N ASN A 133 -0.69 6.63 14.44
CA ASN A 133 -0.18 7.77 15.21
C ASN A 133 0.13 8.96 14.30
N ALA A 134 0.83 8.74 13.17
CA ALA A 134 1.11 9.81 12.21
C ALA A 134 -0.15 10.44 11.60
N LEU A 135 -1.26 9.70 11.49
CA LEU A 135 -2.55 10.22 11.01
C LEU A 135 -3.34 10.96 12.10
N LEU A 136 -3.05 10.71 13.38
CA LEU A 136 -3.73 11.34 14.52
C LEU A 136 -2.93 12.52 15.10
N GLU A 137 -1.61 12.50 14.99
CA GLU A 137 -0.74 13.60 15.41
C GLU A 137 -0.90 14.82 14.46
N ILE A 138 -0.82 16.01 15.06
CA ILE A 138 -0.94 17.33 14.42
C ILE A 138 0.43 17.98 14.38
#